data_AF-A0A4Y4XMB8-F1
#
_entry.id   AF-A0A4Y4XMB8-F1
#
_cell.length_a   1.000
_cell.length_b   1.000
_cell.length_c   1.000
_cell.angle_alpha   90.00
_cell.angle_beta   90.00
_cell.angle_gamma   90.00
#
_symmetry.space_group_name_H-M   'P 1'
#
loop_
_entity.id
_entity.type
_entity.pdbx_description
1 polymer ?
#
loop_
_entity_poly.entity_id
_entity_poly.type
_entity_poly.pdbx_seq_one_letter_code
_entity_poly.pdbx_strand_id
1 'polypeptide(L)'
;MQLSPLQSTLLYFRYFIYPEKKTRSFDLNDLIFIIMAFLVLALGLLMSEEISISYNEAKDFFYSSAWFVQIAQKSTAILGQNDLALRLPFLIAHIINMFLFYLIGRNILKKPKDALYVVLTYALLPGVNLFAILLAKSVLVLSLGLLVSYLYIKTQRIPYFTLSACAFLDGAFIPLLLGVFAYALRKRYFKSAIFILVVLSVNTALFSGSFNKGLPSGYFIDTCLELMLLYSPLLFLYYPYTLYKALLDKKPSLLAFMSASGWLFPLLLSMRQEIDLRTFAPLALIGLPLFIKSVLNSLRVRLKEFRGQYYLRVF
;
A
#
# COMPACT_ATOMS: atom_id res chain seq x y z
N MET A 1 -11.75 -39.47 -2.26
CA MET A 1 -10.36 -39.39 -2.78
C MET A 1 -9.56 -38.49 -1.86
N GLN A 2 -8.60 -39.05 -1.12
CA GLN A 2 -7.67 -38.24 -0.31
C GLN A 2 -6.67 -37.57 -1.27
N LEU A 3 -6.70 -36.24 -1.33
CA LEU A 3 -5.75 -35.46 -2.12
C LEU A 3 -4.38 -35.53 -1.45
N SER A 4 -3.32 -35.70 -2.25
CA SER A 4 -1.94 -35.61 -1.74
C SER A 4 -1.66 -34.21 -1.15
N PRO A 5 -0.74 -34.07 -0.18
CA PRO A 5 -0.43 -32.79 0.46
C PRO A 5 0.07 -31.71 -0.54
N LEU A 6 0.69 -32.13 -1.65
CA LEU A 6 1.06 -31.23 -2.73
C LEU A 6 -0.16 -30.77 -3.54
N GLN A 7 -1.12 -31.64 -3.82
CA GLN A 7 -2.34 -31.26 -4.53
C GLN A 7 -3.25 -30.36 -3.69
N SER A 8 -3.31 -30.59 -2.37
CA SER A 8 -4.06 -29.72 -1.47
C SER A 8 -3.44 -28.33 -1.38
N THR A 9 -2.12 -28.23 -1.22
CA THR A 9 -1.42 -26.93 -1.22
C THR A 9 -1.57 -26.19 -2.55
N LEU A 10 -1.49 -26.88 -3.69
CA LEU A 10 -1.73 -26.30 -5.02
C LEU A 10 -3.18 -25.84 -5.21
N LEU A 11 -4.16 -26.58 -4.66
CA LEU A 11 -5.56 -26.18 -4.65
C LEU A 11 -5.81 -24.96 -3.76
N TYR A 12 -5.20 -24.89 -2.57
CA TYR A 12 -5.28 -23.71 -1.70
C TYR A 12 -4.64 -22.49 -2.37
N PHE A 13 -3.49 -22.66 -3.02
CA PHE A 13 -2.82 -21.61 -3.78
C PHE A 13 -3.67 -21.16 -4.98
N ARG A 14 -4.27 -22.11 -5.71
CA ARG A 14 -5.19 -21.86 -6.82
C ARG A 14 -6.47 -21.15 -6.36
N TYR A 15 -7.03 -21.53 -5.22
CA TYR A 15 -8.19 -20.88 -4.61
C TYR A 15 -7.84 -19.48 -4.08
N PHE A 16 -6.62 -19.30 -3.56
CA PHE A 16 -6.10 -18.00 -3.14
C PHE A 16 -6.01 -17.04 -4.34
N ILE A 17 -5.48 -17.51 -5.48
CA ILE A 17 -5.30 -16.70 -6.70
C ILE A 17 -6.62 -16.52 -7.48
N TYR A 18 -7.53 -17.51 -7.52
CA TYR A 18 -8.73 -17.50 -8.37
C TYR A 18 -10.02 -17.85 -7.59
N PRO A 19 -10.97 -16.92 -7.41
CA PRO A 19 -12.30 -17.26 -6.94
C PRO A 19 -13.21 -17.61 -8.14
N GLU A 20 -13.78 -18.81 -8.10
CA GLU A 20 -14.96 -19.44 -8.74
C GLU A 20 -15.80 -18.79 -9.88
N LYS A 21 -15.59 -17.54 -10.31
CA LYS A 21 -16.30 -16.98 -11.47
C LYS A 21 -15.32 -16.60 -12.58
N LYS A 22 -15.16 -17.57 -13.49
CA LYS A 22 -14.29 -17.63 -14.68
C LYS A 22 -12.83 -17.94 -14.37
N THR A 23 -12.44 -19.18 -14.66
CA THR A 23 -11.06 -19.57 -14.97
C THR A 23 -10.60 -18.71 -16.14
N ARG A 24 -9.98 -17.58 -15.80
CA ARG A 24 -9.44 -16.64 -16.77
C ARG A 24 -8.14 -17.23 -17.32
N SER A 25 -8.02 -17.32 -18.64
CA SER A 25 -6.77 -17.68 -19.31
C SER A 25 -5.70 -16.62 -19.06
N PHE A 26 -4.44 -17.04 -19.10
CA PHE A 26 -3.31 -16.12 -19.08
C PHE A 26 -3.36 -15.22 -20.32
N ASP A 27 -3.44 -13.90 -20.14
CA ASP A 27 -3.53 -12.93 -21.24
C ASP A 27 -2.19 -12.22 -21.47
N LEU A 28 -2.01 -11.61 -22.65
CA LEU A 28 -0.83 -10.79 -22.97
C LEU A 28 -0.52 -9.71 -21.91
N ASN A 29 -1.54 -9.17 -21.25
CA ASN A 29 -1.34 -8.16 -20.19
C ASN A 29 -0.68 -8.77 -18.94
N ASP A 30 -0.95 -10.04 -18.63
CA ASP A 30 -0.30 -10.73 -17.51
C ASP A 30 1.19 -10.96 -17.83
N LEU A 31 1.52 -11.28 -19.09
CA LEU A 31 2.91 -11.37 -19.55
C LEU A 31 3.64 -10.03 -19.43
N ILE A 32 3.02 -8.93 -19.89
CA ILE A 32 3.58 -7.57 -19.75
C ILE A 32 3.79 -7.22 -18.27
N PHE A 33 2.85 -7.59 -17.39
CA PHE A 33 3.00 -7.39 -15.96
C PHE A 33 4.21 -8.15 -15.39
N ILE A 34 4.40 -9.42 -15.78
CA ILE A 34 5.55 -10.21 -15.32
C ILE A 34 6.87 -9.59 -15.78
N ILE A 35 6.96 -9.17 -17.05
CA ILE A 35 8.15 -8.50 -17.57
C ILE A 35 8.45 -7.21 -16.79
N MET A 36 7.42 -6.40 -16.54
CA MET A 36 7.55 -5.18 -15.75
C MET A 36 8.00 -5.45 -14.31
N ALA A 37 7.42 -6.45 -13.64
CA ALA A 37 7.81 -6.82 -12.29
C ALA A 37 9.26 -7.32 -12.23
N PHE A 38 9.68 -8.12 -13.21
CA PHE A 38 11.07 -8.57 -13.33
C PHE A 38 12.04 -7.41 -13.58
N LEU A 39 11.67 -6.47 -14.45
CA LEU A 39 12.47 -5.27 -14.71
C LEU A 39 12.62 -4.41 -13.45
N VAL A 40 11.55 -4.18 -12.70
CA VAL A 40 11.60 -3.42 -11.43
C VAL A 40 12.45 -4.14 -10.40
N LEU A 41 12.35 -5.48 -10.30
CA LEU A 41 13.20 -6.26 -9.41
C LEU A 41 14.68 -6.14 -9.79
N ALA A 42 15.01 -6.27 -11.08
CA ALA A 42 16.38 -6.16 -11.58
C ALA A 42 16.96 -4.77 -11.28
N LEU A 43 16.21 -3.70 -11.56
CA LEU A 43 16.62 -2.34 -11.21
C LEU A 43 16.79 -2.15 -9.69
N GLY A 44 15.88 -2.70 -8.89
CA GLY A 44 15.97 -2.63 -7.43
C GLY A 44 17.19 -3.36 -6.86
N LEU A 45 17.57 -4.50 -7.45
CA LEU A 45 18.78 -5.23 -7.09
C LEU A 45 20.03 -4.43 -7.46
N LEU A 46 20.11 -3.89 -8.68
CA LEU A 46 21.24 -3.05 -9.11
C LEU A 46 21.43 -1.83 -8.20
N MET A 47 20.35 -1.12 -7.90
CA MET A 47 20.40 0.04 -6.98
C MET A 47 20.81 -0.36 -5.56
N SER A 48 20.48 -1.59 -5.15
CA SER A 48 20.85 -2.11 -3.83
C SER A 48 22.33 -2.48 -3.72
N GLU A 49 23.07 -2.62 -4.83
CA GLU A 49 24.52 -2.81 -4.81
C GLU A 49 25.27 -1.49 -4.67
N GLU A 50 24.71 -0.40 -5.18
CA GLU A 50 25.35 0.94 -5.18
C GLU A 50 25.24 1.67 -3.83
N ILE A 51 24.21 1.35 -3.04
CA ILE A 51 23.90 2.09 -1.80
C ILE A 51 24.45 1.30 -0.61
N SER A 52 25.39 1.87 0.15
CA SER A 52 25.81 1.28 1.43
C SER A 52 24.80 1.56 2.55
N ILE A 53 24.81 0.75 3.61
CA ILE A 53 23.95 0.97 4.78
C ILE A 53 24.28 2.32 5.44
N SER A 54 23.23 3.12 5.71
CA SER A 54 23.36 4.39 6.45
C SER A 54 23.59 4.16 7.94
N TYR A 55 24.22 5.12 8.63
CA TYR A 55 24.41 5.07 10.09
C TYR A 55 23.11 4.80 10.86
N ASN A 56 22.00 5.45 10.48
CA ASN A 56 20.70 5.25 11.14
C ASN A 56 20.14 3.84 10.89
N GLU A 57 20.31 3.32 9.67
CA GLU A 57 19.88 1.96 9.32
C GLU A 57 20.72 0.91 10.02
N ALA A 58 22.04 1.12 10.13
CA ALA A 58 22.91 0.24 10.90
C ALA A 58 22.52 0.23 12.38
N LYS A 59 22.27 1.41 12.96
CA LYS A 59 21.81 1.52 14.33
C LYS A 59 20.51 0.76 14.55
N ASP A 60 19.53 0.90 13.66
CA ASP A 60 18.28 0.16 13.73
C ASP A 60 18.54 -1.35 13.58
N PHE A 61 19.37 -1.75 12.62
CA PHE A 61 19.68 -3.15 12.36
C PHE A 61 20.34 -3.87 13.54
N PHE A 62 21.29 -3.23 14.23
CA PHE A 62 22.03 -3.86 15.32
C PHE A 62 21.35 -3.73 16.69
N TYR A 63 20.63 -2.64 16.95
CA TYR A 63 20.12 -2.34 18.30
C TYR A 63 18.59 -2.36 18.42
N SER A 64 17.84 -2.34 17.32
CA SER A 64 16.39 -2.36 17.37
C SER A 64 15.85 -3.78 17.37
N SER A 65 14.83 -4.02 18.19
CA SER A 65 14.05 -5.27 18.21
C SER A 65 12.77 -5.17 17.37
N ALA A 66 12.63 -4.15 16.52
CA ALA A 66 11.44 -3.95 15.71
C ALA A 66 11.17 -5.13 14.75
N TRP A 67 9.90 -5.45 14.54
CA TRP A 67 9.48 -6.64 13.79
C TRP A 67 10.01 -6.68 12.35
N PHE A 68 10.11 -5.53 11.68
CA PHE A 68 10.65 -5.44 10.31
C PHE A 68 12.17 -5.61 10.27
N VAL A 69 12.88 -5.19 11.33
CA VAL A 69 14.33 -5.40 11.48
C VAL A 69 14.62 -6.87 11.71
N GLN A 70 13.83 -7.57 12.52
CA GLN A 70 13.97 -9.01 12.73
C GLN A 70 13.84 -9.81 11.42
N ILE A 71 13.01 -9.34 10.48
CA ILE A 71 12.91 -9.94 9.14
C ILE A 71 14.23 -9.76 8.36
N ALA A 72 14.80 -8.56 8.40
CA ALA A 72 16.09 -8.27 7.76
C ALA A 72 17.23 -9.10 8.38
N GLN A 73 17.33 -9.15 9.71
CA GLN A 73 18.34 -9.93 10.44
C GLN A 73 18.28 -11.43 10.09
N LYS A 74 17.06 -11.99 9.98
CA LYS A 74 16.88 -13.38 9.54
C LYS A 74 17.33 -13.58 8.10
N SER A 75 17.05 -12.62 7.22
CA SER A 75 17.49 -12.67 5.83
C SER A 75 19.02 -12.70 5.71
N THR A 76 19.71 -11.81 6.42
CA THR A 76 21.19 -11.77 6.47
C THR A 76 21.79 -13.00 7.13
N ALA A 77 21.10 -13.61 8.10
CA ALA A 77 21.56 -14.85 8.72
C ALA A 77 21.54 -16.05 7.74
N ILE A 78 20.58 -16.06 6.79
CA ILE A 78 20.40 -17.16 5.83
C ILE A 78 21.26 -16.94 4.57
N LEU A 79 21.30 -15.72 4.04
CA LEU A 79 21.91 -15.39 2.75
C LEU A 79 23.33 -14.80 2.87
N GLY A 80 23.79 -14.53 4.10
CA GLY A 80 25.07 -13.89 4.38
C GLY A 80 24.93 -12.39 4.72
N GLN A 81 25.99 -11.85 5.34
CA GLN A 81 26.07 -10.46 5.79
C GLN A 81 26.41 -9.52 4.62
N ASN A 82 25.48 -9.39 3.68
CA ASN A 82 25.61 -8.53 2.50
C ASN A 82 24.45 -7.52 2.44
N ASP A 83 24.70 -6.34 1.83
CA ASP A 83 23.69 -5.28 1.67
C ASP A 83 22.45 -5.77 0.89
N LEU A 84 22.67 -6.61 -0.12
CA LEU A 84 21.58 -7.25 -0.86
C LEU A 84 20.70 -8.14 0.04
N ALA A 85 21.33 -8.95 0.90
CA ALA A 85 20.60 -9.85 1.79
C ALA A 85 19.72 -9.08 2.78
N LEU A 86 20.19 -7.90 3.24
CA LEU A 86 19.44 -7.01 4.11
C LEU A 86 18.19 -6.42 3.42
N ARG A 87 18.31 -6.06 2.14
CA ARG A 87 17.24 -5.38 1.37
C ARG A 87 16.25 -6.32 0.68
N LEU A 88 16.67 -7.54 0.39
CA LEU A 88 15.90 -8.53 -0.37
C LEU A 88 14.47 -8.75 0.18
N PRO A 89 14.20 -8.82 1.51
CA PRO A 89 12.84 -8.94 2.01
C PRO A 89 11.92 -7.76 1.64
N PHE A 90 12.47 -6.55 1.60
CA PHE A 90 11.74 -5.33 1.25
C PHE A 90 11.49 -5.24 -0.26
N LEU A 91 12.47 -5.66 -1.08
CA LEU A 91 12.29 -5.81 -2.52
C LEU A 91 11.21 -6.84 -2.85
N ILE A 92 11.21 -7.99 -2.17
CA ILE A 92 10.14 -9.00 -2.33
C ILE A 92 8.78 -8.40 -1.94
N ALA A 93 8.70 -7.68 -0.81
CA ALA A 93 7.47 -7.02 -0.39
C ALA A 93 7.00 -5.96 -1.42
N HIS A 94 7.93 -5.27 -2.07
CA HIS A 94 7.63 -4.33 -3.15
C HIS A 94 7.02 -5.04 -4.38
N ILE A 95 7.56 -6.20 -4.77
CA ILE A 95 6.96 -7.03 -5.83
C ILE A 95 5.58 -7.58 -5.43
N ILE A 96 5.41 -7.99 -4.17
CA ILE A 96 4.09 -8.38 -3.64
C ILE A 96 3.10 -7.23 -3.75
N ASN A 97 3.52 -5.99 -3.46
CA ASN A 97 2.68 -4.80 -3.62
C ASN A 97 2.28 -4.59 -5.08
N MET A 98 3.22 -4.69 -6.03
CA MET A 98 2.92 -4.61 -7.47
C MET A 98 1.89 -5.68 -7.87
N PHE A 99 2.05 -6.91 -7.39
CA PHE A 99 1.13 -8.01 -7.65
C PHE A 99 -0.27 -7.73 -7.08
N LEU A 100 -0.37 -7.27 -5.83
CA LEU A 100 -1.63 -6.90 -5.21
C LEU A 100 -2.31 -5.73 -5.94
N PHE A 101 -1.56 -4.70 -6.33
CA PHE A 101 -2.10 -3.60 -7.16
C PHE A 101 -2.63 -4.10 -8.50
N TYR A 102 -1.92 -5.02 -9.15
CA TYR A 102 -2.40 -5.62 -10.39
C TYR A 102 -3.73 -6.35 -10.16
N LEU A 103 -3.81 -7.23 -9.16
CA LEU A 103 -5.03 -7.98 -8.84
C LEU A 103 -6.21 -7.06 -8.46
N ILE A 104 -5.96 -6.06 -7.62
CA ILE A 104 -6.97 -5.06 -7.24
C ILE A 104 -7.42 -4.26 -8.47
N GLY A 105 -6.47 -3.80 -9.29
CA GLY A 105 -6.73 -3.06 -10.51
C GLY A 105 -7.58 -3.85 -11.49
N ARG A 106 -7.30 -5.14 -11.67
CA ARG A 106 -8.07 -6.04 -12.53
C ARG A 106 -9.52 -6.23 -12.08
N ASN A 107 -9.79 -6.11 -10.78
CA ASN A 107 -11.14 -6.21 -10.23
C ASN A 107 -11.91 -4.88 -10.29
N ILE A 108 -11.23 -3.74 -10.13
CA ILE A 108 -11.86 -2.41 -10.04
C ILE A 108 -12.02 -1.73 -11.41
N LEU A 109 -11.05 -1.93 -12.31
CA LEU A 109 -10.96 -1.20 -13.58
C LEU A 109 -11.71 -1.92 -14.70
N LYS A 110 -12.21 -1.13 -15.65
CA LYS A 110 -13.02 -1.64 -16.76
C LYS A 110 -12.18 -2.46 -17.76
N LYS A 111 -10.96 -2.03 -18.05
CA LYS A 111 -10.09 -2.69 -19.02
C LYS A 111 -8.90 -3.35 -18.34
N PRO A 112 -8.47 -4.53 -18.85
CA PRO A 112 -7.33 -5.26 -18.29
C PRO A 112 -6.03 -4.46 -18.34
N LYS A 113 -5.82 -3.71 -19.43
CA LYS A 113 -4.67 -2.82 -19.65
C LYS A 113 -4.58 -1.71 -18.60
N ASP A 114 -5.70 -1.33 -17.99
CA ASP A 114 -5.71 -0.24 -17.02
C ASP A 114 -5.01 -0.62 -15.72
N ALA A 115 -5.05 -1.90 -15.36
CA ALA A 115 -4.33 -2.42 -14.21
C ALA A 115 -2.81 -2.28 -14.37
N LEU A 116 -2.30 -2.33 -15.61
CA LEU A 116 -0.88 -2.08 -15.88
C LEU A 116 -0.50 -0.63 -15.58
N TYR A 117 -1.37 0.34 -15.89
CA TYR A 117 -1.12 1.74 -15.53
C TYR A 117 -1.08 1.97 -14.02
N VAL A 118 -1.87 1.22 -13.23
CA VAL A 118 -1.79 1.29 -11.75
C VAL A 118 -0.42 0.84 -11.27
N VAL A 119 0.03 -0.32 -11.75
CA VAL A 119 1.32 -0.89 -11.33
C VAL A 119 2.47 0.00 -11.81
N LEU A 120 2.40 0.50 -13.05
CA LEU A 120 3.40 1.41 -13.60
C LEU A 120 3.48 2.70 -12.78
N THR A 121 2.32 3.30 -12.44
CA THR A 121 2.30 4.51 -11.60
C THR A 121 2.92 4.22 -10.24
N TYR A 122 2.58 3.10 -9.60
CA TYR A 122 3.18 2.70 -8.34
C TYR A 122 4.71 2.53 -8.41
N ALA A 123 5.20 1.83 -9.44
CA ALA A 123 6.63 1.57 -9.62
C ALA A 123 7.45 2.82 -9.98
N LEU A 124 6.82 3.85 -10.55
CA LEU A 124 7.48 5.12 -10.87
C LEU A 124 7.48 6.11 -9.69
N LEU A 125 6.75 5.83 -8.60
CA LEU A 125 6.72 6.75 -7.46
C LEU A 125 8.08 6.75 -6.75
N PRO A 126 8.73 7.92 -6.60
CA PRO A 126 10.05 8.01 -5.98
C PRO A 126 10.04 7.50 -4.55
N GLY A 127 9.03 7.87 -3.75
CA GLY A 127 8.91 7.44 -2.36
C GLY A 127 8.79 5.93 -2.21
N VAL A 128 8.07 5.26 -3.11
CA VAL A 128 7.90 3.81 -3.05
C VAL A 128 9.21 3.08 -3.32
N ASN A 129 9.98 3.56 -4.30
CA ASN A 129 11.30 3.00 -4.62
C ASN A 129 12.29 3.22 -3.47
N LEU A 130 12.26 4.39 -2.83
CA LEU A 130 13.04 4.66 -1.62
C LEU A 130 12.64 3.72 -0.47
N PHE A 131 11.35 3.50 -0.25
CA PHE A 131 10.88 2.59 0.79
C PHE A 131 11.30 1.14 0.55
N ALA A 132 11.44 0.71 -0.71
CA ALA A 132 11.83 -0.65 -1.07
C ALA A 132 13.32 -0.94 -0.87
N ILE A 133 14.16 0.09 -0.96
CA ILE A 133 15.61 -0.02 -0.84
C ILE A 133 16.05 0.22 0.62
N LEU A 134 15.41 1.14 1.32
CA LEU A 134 15.78 1.49 2.70
C LEU A 134 15.22 0.48 3.71
N LEU A 135 15.91 0.34 4.85
CA LEU A 135 15.47 -0.51 5.97
C LEU A 135 14.29 0.14 6.71
N ALA A 136 13.10 0.12 6.10
CA ALA A 136 11.91 0.77 6.62
C ALA A 136 10.70 -0.16 6.61
N LYS A 137 9.85 -0.05 7.65
CA LYS A 137 8.57 -0.78 7.74
C LYS A 137 7.56 -0.40 6.64
N SER A 138 7.78 0.72 5.96
CA SER A 138 6.89 1.34 4.98
C SER A 138 6.30 0.38 3.94
N VAL A 139 7.15 -0.40 3.27
CA VAL A 139 6.71 -1.32 2.19
C VAL A 139 5.90 -2.48 2.74
N LEU A 140 6.28 -2.98 3.91
CA LEU A 140 5.58 -4.06 4.58
C LEU A 140 4.22 -3.59 5.11
N VAL A 141 4.14 -2.38 5.67
CA VAL A 141 2.87 -1.76 6.07
C VAL A 141 1.92 -1.62 4.87
N LEU A 142 2.43 -1.15 3.73
CA LEU A 142 1.64 -1.10 2.49
C LEU A 142 1.16 -2.48 2.05
N SER A 143 2.02 -3.51 2.13
CA SER A 143 1.64 -4.87 1.74
C SER A 143 0.48 -5.43 2.54
N LEU A 144 0.48 -5.20 3.86
CA LEU A 144 -0.62 -5.60 4.73
C LEU A 144 -1.89 -4.78 4.43
N GLY A 145 -1.76 -3.48 4.17
CA GLY A 145 -2.88 -2.64 3.77
C GLY A 145 -3.53 -3.03 2.44
N LEU A 146 -2.71 -3.40 1.45
CA LEU A 146 -3.18 -3.92 0.16
C LEU A 146 -3.78 -5.32 0.31
N LEU A 147 -3.22 -6.18 1.18
CA LEU A 147 -3.78 -7.50 1.47
C LEU A 147 -5.19 -7.38 2.06
N VAL A 148 -5.38 -6.49 3.05
CA VAL A 148 -6.71 -6.17 3.62
C VAL A 148 -7.68 -5.73 2.52
N SER A 149 -7.22 -4.85 1.63
CA SER A 149 -8.03 -4.33 0.52
C SER A 149 -8.41 -5.42 -0.49
N TYR A 150 -7.46 -6.29 -0.84
CA TYR A 150 -7.68 -7.42 -1.74
C TYR A 150 -8.67 -8.43 -1.14
N LEU A 151 -8.49 -8.82 0.13
CA LEU A 151 -9.40 -9.72 0.83
C LEU A 151 -10.81 -9.14 0.92
N TYR A 152 -10.94 -7.83 1.15
CA TYR A 152 -12.23 -7.16 1.13
C TYR A 152 -12.90 -7.24 -0.25
N ILE A 153 -12.17 -6.94 -1.33
CA ILE A 153 -12.71 -7.03 -2.70
C ILE A 153 -13.12 -8.48 -3.03
N LYS A 154 -12.34 -9.46 -2.57
CA LYS A 154 -12.59 -10.88 -2.83
C LYS A 154 -13.81 -11.42 -2.07
N THR A 155 -13.90 -11.12 -0.78
CA THR A 155 -14.94 -11.69 0.11
C THR A 155 -16.16 -10.80 0.25
N GLN A 156 -16.07 -9.52 -0.16
CA GLN A 156 -17.06 -8.46 0.09
C GLN A 156 -17.41 -8.27 1.58
N ARG A 157 -16.56 -8.78 2.47
CA ARG A 157 -16.69 -8.71 3.93
C ARG A 157 -15.43 -8.09 4.52
N ILE A 158 -15.60 -7.40 5.65
CA ILE A 158 -14.47 -6.82 6.37
C ILE A 158 -13.61 -7.96 6.93
N PRO A 159 -12.30 -8.03 6.61
CA PRO A 159 -11.46 -9.15 7.03
C PRO A 159 -10.96 -8.94 8.47
N TYR A 160 -11.78 -9.35 9.44
CA TYR A 160 -11.53 -9.12 10.88
C TYR A 160 -10.21 -9.70 11.37
N PHE A 161 -9.85 -10.92 10.93
CA PHE A 161 -8.63 -11.58 11.36
C PHE A 161 -7.37 -10.82 10.95
N THR A 162 -7.28 -10.39 9.69
CA THR A 162 -6.12 -9.62 9.21
C THR A 162 -6.06 -8.22 9.82
N LEU A 163 -7.20 -7.59 10.08
CA LEU A 163 -7.25 -6.29 10.76
C LEU A 163 -6.76 -6.39 12.21
N SER A 164 -7.16 -7.45 12.92
CA SER A 164 -6.66 -7.73 14.26
C SER A 164 -5.14 -7.92 14.24
N ALA A 165 -4.62 -8.73 13.31
CA ALA A 165 -3.18 -8.93 13.16
C ALA A 165 -2.44 -7.59 12.90
N CYS A 166 -2.96 -6.74 11.99
CA CYS A 166 -2.36 -5.42 11.75
C CYS A 166 -2.33 -4.55 13.00
N ALA A 167 -3.40 -4.60 13.81
CA ALA A 167 -3.49 -3.80 15.03
C ALA A 167 -2.52 -4.23 16.15
N PHE A 168 -2.09 -5.49 16.18
CA PHE A 168 -1.07 -5.92 17.15
C PHE A 168 0.36 -5.73 16.65
N LEU A 169 0.56 -5.50 15.35
CA LEU A 169 1.89 -5.39 14.76
C LEU A 169 2.55 -4.04 14.99
N ASP A 170 1.85 -2.93 14.68
CA ASP A 170 2.47 -1.59 14.69
C ASP A 170 1.43 -0.46 14.82
N GLY A 171 1.83 0.67 15.42
CA GLY A 171 1.05 1.91 15.42
C GLY A 171 0.89 2.55 14.04
N ALA A 172 1.69 2.12 13.05
CA ALA A 172 1.57 2.52 11.65
C ALA A 172 0.17 2.27 11.07
N PHE A 173 -0.59 1.30 11.60
CA PHE A 173 -1.90 0.89 11.07
C PHE A 173 -3.09 1.71 11.59
N ILE A 174 -2.89 2.70 12.46
CA ILE A 174 -3.96 3.58 12.93
C ILE A 174 -4.74 4.24 11.78
N PRO A 175 -4.10 4.83 10.74
CA PRO A 175 -4.84 5.43 9.63
C PRO A 175 -5.70 4.38 8.91
N LEU A 176 -5.17 3.17 8.73
CA LEU A 176 -5.92 2.07 8.12
C LEU A 176 -7.17 1.74 8.93
N LEU A 177 -7.03 1.53 10.26
CA LEU A 177 -8.13 1.19 11.15
C LEU A 177 -9.18 2.32 11.21
N LEU A 178 -8.76 3.58 11.26
CA LEU A 178 -9.64 4.74 11.19
C LEU A 178 -10.46 4.77 9.88
N GLY A 179 -9.82 4.45 8.75
CA GLY A 179 -10.51 4.36 7.47
C GLY A 179 -11.57 3.26 7.45
N VAL A 180 -11.24 2.06 7.93
CA VAL A 180 -12.22 0.96 8.02
C VAL A 180 -13.35 1.31 9.00
N PHE A 181 -13.05 1.99 10.12
CA PHE A 181 -14.06 2.47 11.07
C PHE A 181 -15.03 3.45 10.43
N ALA A 182 -14.52 4.47 9.73
CA ALA A 182 -15.34 5.45 9.02
C ALA A 182 -16.21 4.78 7.94
N TYR A 183 -15.68 3.77 7.24
CA TYR A 183 -16.45 2.96 6.29
C TYR A 183 -17.59 2.18 6.97
N ALA A 184 -17.31 1.52 8.10
CA ALA A 184 -18.30 0.75 8.85
C ALA A 184 -19.44 1.65 9.36
N LEU A 185 -19.12 2.86 9.83
CA LEU A 185 -20.11 3.87 10.20
C LEU A 185 -20.96 4.31 8.99
N ARG A 186 -20.33 4.62 7.85
CA ARG A 186 -21.04 5.02 6.62
C ARG A 186 -22.01 3.94 6.14
N LYS A 187 -21.65 2.67 6.27
CA LYS A 187 -22.50 1.52 5.89
C LYS A 187 -23.46 1.06 6.99
N ARG A 188 -23.45 1.71 8.16
CA ARG A 188 -24.24 1.33 9.35
C ARG A 188 -23.99 -0.12 9.81
N TYR A 189 -22.76 -0.62 9.63
CA TYR A 189 -22.34 -1.92 10.14
C TYR A 189 -21.89 -1.81 11.60
N PHE A 190 -22.84 -1.61 12.52
CA PHE A 190 -22.56 -1.33 13.94
C PHE A 190 -21.67 -2.37 14.61
N LYS A 191 -21.92 -3.68 14.39
CA LYS A 191 -21.09 -4.75 14.95
C LYS A 191 -19.62 -4.63 14.50
N SER A 192 -19.40 -4.36 13.21
CA SER A 192 -18.06 -4.15 12.67
C SER A 192 -17.41 -2.88 13.21
N ALA A 193 -18.18 -1.80 13.36
CA ALA A 193 -17.69 -0.53 13.90
C ALA A 193 -17.23 -0.69 15.36
N ILE A 194 -18.01 -1.39 16.20
CA ILE A 194 -17.63 -1.68 17.59
C ILE A 194 -16.35 -2.53 17.63
N PHE A 195 -16.26 -3.59 16.82
CA PHE A 195 -15.05 -4.40 16.73
C PHE A 195 -13.82 -3.57 16.37
N ILE A 196 -13.91 -2.73 15.33
CA ILE A 196 -12.79 -1.90 14.89
C ILE A 196 -12.45 -0.86 15.96
N LEU A 197 -13.43 -0.31 16.67
CA LEU A 197 -13.20 0.62 17.77
C LEU A 197 -12.40 -0.04 18.89
N VAL A 198 -12.79 -1.25 19.32
CA VAL A 198 -12.04 -2.02 20.33
C VAL A 198 -10.61 -2.29 19.85
N VAL A 199 -10.45 -2.75 18.62
CA VAL A 199 -9.13 -3.04 18.02
C VAL A 199 -8.27 -1.79 17.91
N LEU A 200 -8.85 -0.66 17.51
CA LEU A 200 -8.19 0.65 17.44
C LEU A 200 -7.74 1.08 18.84
N SER A 201 -8.61 1.00 19.85
CA SER A 201 -8.28 1.34 21.24
C SER A 201 -7.13 0.49 21.77
N VAL A 202 -7.12 -0.81 21.48
CA VAL A 202 -6.02 -1.71 21.85
C VAL A 202 -4.72 -1.30 21.15
N ASN A 203 -4.74 -1.05 19.84
CA ASN A 203 -3.55 -0.59 19.11
C ASN A 203 -3.00 0.72 19.69
N THR A 204 -3.86 1.72 19.93
CA THR A 204 -3.44 2.99 20.51
C THR A 204 -2.90 2.84 21.93
N ALA A 205 -3.44 1.91 22.73
CA ALA A 205 -2.93 1.65 24.07
C ALA A 205 -1.52 1.04 24.03
N LEU A 206 -1.30 0.05 23.16
CA LEU A 206 -0.02 -0.64 22.99
C LEU A 206 1.08 0.28 22.43
N PHE A 207 0.74 1.15 21.47
CA PHE A 207 1.71 1.98 20.75
C PHE A 207 1.66 3.47 21.11
N SER A 208 1.00 3.82 22.23
CA SER A 208 0.79 5.19 22.72
C SER A 208 2.05 6.04 22.82
N GLY A 209 3.20 5.43 23.16
CA GLY A 209 4.50 6.10 23.23
C GLY A 209 5.03 6.62 21.89
N SER A 210 4.45 6.22 20.75
CA SER A 210 4.88 6.66 19.43
C SER A 210 4.39 8.07 19.06
N PHE A 211 3.37 8.59 19.74
CA PHE A 211 2.61 9.78 19.32
C PHE A 211 2.75 10.98 20.24
N ASN A 212 3.37 10.84 21.41
CA ASN A 212 3.47 11.92 22.40
C ASN A 212 4.92 12.36 22.54
N LYS A 213 5.36 13.26 21.65
CA LYS A 213 6.62 13.99 21.84
C LYS A 213 6.38 15.49 21.86
N GLY A 214 6.82 16.11 22.95
CA GLY A 214 7.11 17.55 23.02
C GLY A 214 5.93 18.51 23.02
N LEU A 215 6.28 19.80 23.01
CA LEU A 215 5.37 20.92 22.88
C LEU A 215 4.78 20.96 21.46
N PRO A 216 3.48 21.31 21.32
CA PRO A 216 2.86 21.36 20.01
C PRO A 216 3.56 22.38 19.10
N SER A 217 4.05 21.92 17.95
CA SER A 217 4.69 22.73 16.91
C SER A 217 4.17 22.32 15.54
N GLY A 218 3.95 23.30 14.67
CA GLY A 218 3.38 23.08 13.35
C GLY A 218 4.45 22.74 12.32
N TYR A 219 4.35 21.58 11.70
CA TYR A 219 5.22 21.10 10.60
C TYR A 219 4.44 20.86 9.30
N PHE A 220 3.25 21.45 9.17
CA PHE A 220 2.32 21.15 8.07
C PHE A 220 2.90 21.44 6.68
N ILE A 221 3.67 22.52 6.52
CA ILE A 221 4.28 22.87 5.24
C ILE A 221 5.38 21.85 4.90
N ASP A 222 6.22 21.50 5.87
CA ASP A 222 7.29 20.52 5.70
C ASP A 222 6.73 19.14 5.33
N THR A 223 5.65 18.71 5.98
CA THR A 223 4.99 17.44 5.64
C THR A 223 4.35 17.47 4.26
N CYS A 224 3.75 18.60 3.84
CA CYS A 224 3.25 18.75 2.47
C CYS A 224 4.39 18.63 1.45
N LEU A 225 5.52 19.30 1.69
CA LEU A 225 6.68 19.26 0.80
C LEU A 225 7.29 17.85 0.72
N GLU A 226 7.44 17.16 1.86
CA GLU A 226 7.96 15.79 1.86
C GLU A 226 7.00 14.83 1.17
N LEU A 227 5.68 14.96 1.36
CA LEU A 227 4.68 14.17 0.63
C LEU A 227 4.70 14.46 -0.88
N MET A 228 4.93 15.71 -1.30
CA MET A 228 5.10 16.05 -2.72
C MET A 228 6.34 15.38 -3.31
N LEU A 229 7.45 15.29 -2.55
CA LEU A 229 8.65 14.60 -2.97
C LEU A 229 8.43 13.08 -3.04
N LEU A 230 7.75 12.49 -2.06
CA LEU A 230 7.49 11.05 -2.01
C LEU A 230 6.50 10.59 -3.08
N TYR A 231 5.47 11.37 -3.38
CA TYR A 231 4.40 10.98 -4.29
C TYR A 231 4.48 11.56 -5.69
N SER A 232 5.47 12.41 -5.97
CA SER A 232 5.44 13.37 -7.08
C SER A 232 4.41 14.50 -6.85
N PRO A 233 4.75 15.76 -7.20
CA PRO A 233 3.85 16.91 -7.05
C PRO A 233 2.49 16.74 -7.72
N LEU A 234 2.46 16.11 -8.90
CA LEU A 234 1.21 15.91 -9.67
C LEU A 234 0.24 14.98 -8.94
N LEU A 235 0.75 13.87 -8.42
CA LEU A 235 -0.08 12.96 -7.65
C LEU A 235 -0.55 13.67 -6.39
N PHE A 236 0.33 14.37 -5.68
CA PHE A 236 -0.01 15.03 -4.42
C PHE A 236 -1.20 16.00 -4.56
N LEU A 237 -1.23 16.80 -5.64
CA LEU A 237 -2.31 17.75 -5.87
C LEU A 237 -3.60 17.09 -6.35
N TYR A 238 -3.53 16.10 -7.26
CA TYR A 238 -4.73 15.52 -7.87
C TYR A 238 -5.35 14.38 -7.04
N TYR A 239 -4.54 13.68 -6.25
CA TYR A 239 -4.97 12.56 -5.42
C TYR A 239 -6.12 12.88 -4.46
N PRO A 240 -6.08 13.95 -3.64
CA PRO A 240 -7.19 14.27 -2.72
C PRO A 240 -8.50 14.53 -3.45
N TYR A 241 -8.47 15.13 -4.64
CA TYR A 241 -9.67 15.28 -5.48
C TYR A 241 -10.28 13.92 -5.87
N THR A 242 -9.45 12.95 -6.28
CA THR A 242 -9.93 11.62 -6.65
C THR A 242 -10.51 10.86 -5.45
N LEU A 243 -9.92 11.01 -4.28
CA LEU A 243 -10.41 10.41 -3.03
C LEU A 243 -11.74 11.03 -2.61
N TYR A 244 -11.83 12.36 -2.60
CA TYR A 244 -13.07 13.08 -2.33
C TYR A 244 -14.22 12.61 -3.23
N LYS A 245 -13.97 12.53 -4.55
CA LYS A 245 -14.94 12.03 -5.52
C LYS A 245 -15.35 10.58 -5.24
N ALA A 246 -14.41 9.71 -4.86
CA ALA A 246 -14.68 8.31 -4.55
C ALA A 246 -15.44 8.11 -3.24
N LEU A 247 -15.26 8.98 -2.26
CA LEU A 247 -15.99 8.98 -0.98
C LEU A 247 -17.45 9.44 -1.12
N LEU A 248 -17.70 10.38 -2.02
CA LEU A 248 -19.05 10.90 -2.29
C LEU A 248 -19.85 10.08 -3.31
N ASP A 249 -19.23 9.08 -3.94
CA ASP A 249 -19.94 8.18 -4.84
C ASP A 249 -21.08 7.45 -4.10
N LYS A 250 -22.13 7.05 -4.82
CA LYS A 250 -23.33 6.41 -4.23
C LYS A 250 -22.98 5.13 -3.46
N LYS A 251 -21.95 4.42 -3.91
CA LYS A 251 -21.42 3.21 -3.27
C LYS A 251 -19.92 3.39 -3.05
N PRO A 252 -19.52 4.12 -1.99
CA PRO A 252 -18.10 4.40 -1.77
C PRO A 252 -17.39 3.09 -1.42
N SER A 253 -16.21 2.89 -1.99
CA SER A 253 -15.40 1.70 -1.77
C SER A 253 -14.64 1.77 -0.44
N LEU A 254 -14.40 0.64 0.22
CA LEU A 254 -13.58 0.58 1.43
C LEU A 254 -12.18 1.19 1.19
N LEU A 255 -11.59 0.92 0.01
CA LEU A 255 -10.28 1.44 -0.38
C LEU A 255 -10.24 2.97 -0.34
N ALA A 256 -11.35 3.65 -0.71
CA ALA A 256 -11.43 5.11 -0.67
C ALA A 256 -11.32 5.64 0.77
N PHE A 257 -11.96 4.97 1.73
CA PHE A 257 -11.86 5.36 3.13
C PHE A 257 -10.47 5.08 3.72
N MET A 258 -9.88 3.92 3.44
CA MET A 258 -8.53 3.57 3.91
C MET A 258 -7.45 4.50 3.36
N SER A 259 -7.55 4.87 2.08
CA SER A 259 -6.62 5.81 1.45
C SER A 259 -6.84 7.25 1.88
N ALA A 260 -8.09 7.68 2.06
CA ALA A 260 -8.40 9.01 2.58
C ALA A 260 -7.93 9.20 4.02
N SER A 261 -8.11 8.19 4.88
CA SER A 261 -7.54 8.25 6.23
C SER A 261 -6.01 8.21 6.19
N GLY A 262 -5.40 7.36 5.36
CA GLY A 262 -3.94 7.33 5.15
C GLY A 262 -3.36 8.67 4.65
N TRP A 263 -4.12 9.42 3.84
CA TRP A 263 -3.74 10.75 3.36
C TRP A 263 -3.95 11.85 4.41
N LEU A 264 -5.12 11.88 5.05
CA LEU A 264 -5.50 12.95 5.97
C LEU A 264 -4.83 12.84 7.33
N PHE A 265 -4.60 11.62 7.81
CA PHE A 265 -4.04 11.40 9.15
C PHE A 265 -2.67 12.06 9.36
N PRO A 266 -1.66 11.86 8.49
CA PRO A 266 -0.38 12.55 8.66
C PRO A 266 -0.54 14.08 8.54
N LEU A 267 -1.37 14.58 7.63
CA LEU A 267 -1.61 16.02 7.51
C LEU A 267 -2.22 16.63 8.79
N LEU A 268 -3.22 15.97 9.38
CA LEU A 268 -3.86 16.43 10.61
C LEU A 268 -2.92 16.39 11.81
N LEU A 269 -2.16 15.31 11.97
CA LEU A 269 -1.19 15.22 13.06
C LEU A 269 -0.05 16.23 12.89
N SER A 270 0.30 16.61 11.66
CA SER A 270 1.43 17.51 11.38
C SER A 270 1.18 18.95 11.82
N MET A 271 -0.08 19.29 12.04
CA MET A 271 -0.49 20.56 12.64
C MET A 271 -0.04 20.66 14.12
N ARG A 272 0.20 19.52 14.78
CA ARG A 272 0.56 19.45 16.21
C ARG A 272 2.02 19.03 16.42
N GLN A 273 2.57 18.15 15.59
CA GLN A 273 3.88 17.56 15.83
C GLN A 273 4.56 17.09 14.55
N GLU A 274 5.87 16.89 14.61
CA GLU A 274 6.64 16.26 13.55
C GLU A 274 6.23 14.78 13.41
N ILE A 275 6.16 14.29 12.17
CA ILE A 275 5.72 12.92 11.86
C ILE A 275 6.74 12.27 10.97
N ASP A 276 7.11 11.04 11.31
CA ASP A 276 7.81 10.16 10.39
C ASP A 276 6.87 9.71 9.26
N LEU A 277 6.95 10.39 8.11
CA LEU A 277 6.12 10.10 6.95
C LEU A 277 6.40 8.72 6.35
N ARG A 278 7.60 8.15 6.56
CA ARG A 278 7.93 6.79 6.13
C ARG A 278 6.95 5.79 6.76
N THR A 279 6.50 6.05 7.97
CA THR A 279 5.57 5.17 8.68
C THR A 279 4.13 5.22 8.12
N PHE A 280 3.59 6.42 7.85
CA PHE A 280 2.15 6.58 7.57
C PHE A 280 1.82 6.81 6.10
N ALA A 281 2.70 7.47 5.34
CA ALA A 281 2.49 7.79 3.95
C ALA A 281 2.08 6.54 3.14
N PRO A 282 2.77 5.39 3.22
CA PRO A 282 2.49 4.25 2.33
C PRO A 282 1.01 3.85 2.30
N LEU A 283 0.29 3.91 3.42
CA LEU A 283 -1.14 3.55 3.49
C LEU A 283 -2.04 4.41 2.61
N ALA A 284 -1.66 5.66 2.32
CA ALA A 284 -2.41 6.47 1.37
C ALA A 284 -2.46 5.81 -0.01
N LEU A 285 -1.37 5.16 -0.45
CA LEU A 285 -1.25 4.57 -1.79
C LEU A 285 -2.23 3.41 -2.06
N ILE A 286 -2.90 2.87 -1.04
CA ILE A 286 -3.96 1.85 -1.21
C ILE A 286 -5.01 2.28 -2.24
N GLY A 287 -5.29 3.58 -2.36
CA GLY A 287 -6.28 4.14 -3.28
C GLY A 287 -5.76 4.40 -4.71
N LEU A 288 -4.50 4.07 -5.05
CA LEU A 288 -3.96 4.25 -6.41
C LEU A 288 -4.86 3.68 -7.54
N PRO A 289 -5.49 2.49 -7.39
CA PRO A 289 -6.43 1.99 -8.39
C PRO A 289 -7.63 2.92 -8.64
N LEU A 290 -8.10 3.61 -7.59
CA LEU A 290 -9.21 4.57 -7.69
C LEU A 290 -8.76 5.86 -8.38
N PHE A 291 -7.54 6.32 -8.09
CA PHE A 291 -6.92 7.45 -8.77
C PHE A 291 -6.84 7.22 -10.28
N ILE A 292 -6.22 6.10 -10.70
CA ILE A 292 -6.09 5.74 -12.12
C ILE A 292 -7.46 5.55 -12.77
N LYS A 293 -8.43 4.96 -12.07
CA LYS A 293 -9.81 4.86 -12.56
C LYS A 293 -10.39 6.25 -12.86
N SER A 294 -10.20 7.22 -11.97
CA SER A 294 -10.69 8.59 -12.16
C SER A 294 -10.01 9.28 -13.34
N VAL A 295 -8.67 9.23 -13.39
CA VAL A 295 -7.87 9.80 -14.49
C VAL A 295 -8.28 9.23 -15.84
N LEU A 296 -8.32 7.90 -15.98
CA LEU A 296 -8.68 7.24 -17.24
C LEU A 296 -10.13 7.50 -17.64
N ASN A 297 -11.06 7.59 -16.68
CA ASN A 297 -12.44 7.95 -16.99
C ASN A 297 -12.52 9.40 -17.52
N SER A 298 -11.83 10.35 -16.89
CA SER A 298 -11.77 11.74 -17.34
C SER A 298 -11.18 11.89 -18.74
N LEU A 299 -10.23 11.04 -19.13
CA LEU A 299 -9.67 10.99 -20.49
C LEU A 299 -10.63 10.35 -21.50
N ARG A 300 -11.40 9.33 -21.08
CA ARG A 300 -12.27 8.54 -21.98
C ARG A 300 -13.59 9.20 -22.33
N VAL A 301 -14.11 10.09 -21.47
CA VAL A 301 -15.32 10.86 -21.74
C VAL A 301 -15.14 11.77 -22.97
N ARG A 302 -13.90 12.12 -23.32
CA ARG A 302 -13.57 12.97 -24.46
C ARG A 302 -13.50 12.17 -25.78
N LEU A 303 -13.86 12.82 -26.88
CA LEU A 303 -13.70 12.30 -28.24
C LEU A 303 -12.23 11.98 -28.55
N LYS A 304 -11.97 10.93 -29.33
CA LYS A 304 -10.63 10.37 -29.57
C LYS A 304 -9.64 11.42 -30.10
N GLU A 305 -10.08 12.28 -31.01
CA GLU A 305 -9.28 13.32 -31.66
C GLU A 305 -8.75 14.36 -30.65
N PHE A 306 -9.56 14.71 -29.64
CA PHE A 306 -9.20 15.71 -28.64
C PHE A 306 -8.46 15.14 -27.43
N ARG A 307 -8.07 13.86 -27.42
CA ARG A 307 -7.38 13.26 -26.26
C ARG A 307 -5.92 13.63 -26.16
N GLY A 308 -5.24 13.89 -27.29
CA GLY A 308 -3.79 14.14 -27.36
C GLY A 308 -3.30 15.23 -26.41
N GLN A 309 -3.94 16.41 -26.46
CA GLN A 309 -3.59 17.53 -25.59
C GLN A 309 -3.82 17.26 -24.10
N TYR A 310 -4.69 16.32 -23.75
CA TYR A 310 -4.96 15.97 -22.36
C TYR A 310 -4.05 14.85 -21.85
N TYR A 311 -3.53 13.99 -22.73
CA TYR A 311 -2.47 13.06 -22.35
C TYR A 311 -1.23 13.82 -21.85
N LEU A 312 -0.85 14.90 -22.55
CA LEU A 312 0.28 15.79 -22.16
C LEU A 312 0.06 16.58 -20.86
N ARG A 313 -1.17 16.70 -20.36
CA ARG A 313 -1.47 17.39 -19.10
C ARG A 313 -1.55 16.45 -17.89
N VAL A 314 -1.62 15.14 -18.15
CA VAL A 314 -1.82 14.11 -17.13
C VAL A 314 -0.53 13.34 -16.84
N PHE A 315 0.41 13.33 -17.79
CA PHE A 315 1.76 12.78 -17.69
C PHE A 315 2.77 13.92 -17.81
#